data_AF-A0AAE1CTL4-F1
#
_entry.id   AF-A0AAE1CTL4-F1
#
_cell.length_a   1.000
_cell.length_b   1.000
_cell.length_c   1.000
_cell.angle_alpha   90.00
_cell.angle_beta   90.00
_cell.angle_gamma   90.00
#
_symmetry.space_group_name_H-M   'P 1'
#
loop_
_entity.id
_entity.type
_entity.pdbx_description
1 polymer ?
#
loop_
_entity_poly.entity_id
_entity_poly.type
_entity_poly.pdbx_seq_one_letter_code
_entity_poly.pdbx_strand_id
1 'polypeptide(L)'
;MLSTLLVLLGMVHWTRAQTWNPVAYTLPAPPVLTGSLSSNYALYNAERMHYGKIAGANSFAFLNGNVYTVTGDQKVVNIATCQPQVIADLKRPGCANLAQCGYLTSIRVDPNGLLLVLDAYRGLFRVNPANGATEVLWQSSQAVNGRVSRYLNGMVVAPDGNIFMSDSSDKFDIANDIYIIMEGRPSGRILLFNPTTRVAAEVLKDVFVYPNGLEITADGTRLLISESGRARILSMSLEPATFRQITTFADNLPGLPANVRRSARGTYWVALWFVRYAGIPNSMDILSNNVQARTRTVYSVSADQIRSFYPKYGIVVELDGAGRIVGSLHDPTGMVFSAMSEATENEGLLYIASPTARHIGRIVLPQGDGRVVTVDSVIQVLASRCQIPADRLAQAKAVLIEYINRQTLSQTTAAPDTATSAAPLTAANPATQAPATEPTAMAPF
;
A
#
# COMPACT_ATOMS: atom_id res chain seq x y z
N MET A 1 16.83 -43.93 10.76
CA MET A 1 16.70 -42.70 9.93
C MET A 1 15.25 -42.35 9.62
N LEU A 2 14.43 -43.27 9.09
CA LEU A 2 13.01 -43.00 8.78
C LEU A 2 12.15 -42.66 10.02
N SER A 3 12.37 -43.37 11.13
CA SER A 3 11.68 -43.16 12.41
C SER A 3 12.01 -41.80 13.05
N THR A 4 13.27 -41.38 12.99
CA THR A 4 13.71 -40.07 13.48
C THR A 4 13.15 -38.91 12.64
N LEU A 5 13.04 -39.11 11.32
CA LEU A 5 12.43 -38.14 10.40
C LEU A 5 10.92 -38.00 10.64
N LEU A 6 10.21 -39.11 10.88
CA LEU A 6 8.78 -39.13 11.21
C LEU A 6 8.49 -38.48 12.57
N VAL A 7 9.38 -38.64 13.56
CA VAL A 7 9.27 -37.99 14.87
C VAL A 7 9.54 -36.48 14.74
N LEU A 8 10.52 -36.06 13.95
CA LEU A 8 10.78 -34.63 13.69
C LEU A 8 9.65 -33.96 12.89
N LEU A 9 9.13 -34.62 11.85
CA LEU A 9 7.92 -34.18 11.13
C LEU A 9 6.71 -34.14 12.08
N GLY A 10 6.54 -35.15 12.94
CA GLY A 10 5.52 -35.22 13.97
C GLY A 10 5.59 -34.08 14.98
N MET A 11 6.79 -33.70 15.44
CA MET A 11 7.00 -32.57 16.36
C MET A 11 6.77 -31.20 15.68
N VAL A 12 7.16 -31.04 14.41
CA VAL A 12 6.87 -29.83 13.62
C VAL A 12 5.36 -29.69 13.35
N HIS A 13 4.66 -30.79 13.09
CA HIS A 13 3.19 -30.80 12.98
C HIS A 13 2.51 -30.53 14.33
N TRP A 14 3.04 -31.06 15.44
CA TRP A 14 2.47 -30.86 16.79
C TRP A 14 2.64 -29.43 17.31
N THR A 15 3.79 -28.79 17.07
CA THR A 15 4.01 -27.37 17.43
C THR A 15 3.19 -26.40 16.57
N ARG A 16 2.95 -26.72 15.28
CA ARG A 16 1.98 -25.99 14.44
C ARG A 16 0.53 -26.21 14.91
N ALA A 17 0.22 -27.40 15.43
CA ALA A 17 -1.14 -27.78 15.83
C ALA A 17 -1.63 -27.17 17.13
N GLN A 18 -0.75 -26.83 18.07
CA GLN A 18 -1.18 -26.30 19.37
C GLN A 18 -1.69 -24.85 19.36
N THR A 19 -1.63 -24.16 18.22
CA THR A 19 -1.93 -22.73 18.21
C THR A 19 -2.90 -22.28 17.12
N TRP A 20 -3.13 -23.07 16.05
CA TRP A 20 -4.06 -22.76 14.96
C TRP A 20 -5.52 -22.74 15.42
N ASN A 21 -6.19 -21.58 15.36
CA ASN A 21 -7.59 -21.42 15.80
C ASN A 21 -8.45 -20.75 14.71
N PRO A 22 -8.75 -21.47 13.60
CA PRO A 22 -9.44 -20.89 12.46
C PRO A 22 -10.94 -20.69 12.73
N VAL A 23 -11.48 -19.56 12.26
CA VAL A 23 -12.92 -19.27 12.34
C VAL A 23 -13.53 -19.11 10.95
N ALA A 24 -14.75 -19.62 10.75
CA ALA A 24 -15.46 -19.41 9.49
C ALA A 24 -15.82 -17.93 9.32
N TYR A 25 -15.77 -17.42 8.09
CA TYR A 25 -16.20 -16.07 7.75
C TYR A 25 -16.69 -16.00 6.31
N THR A 26 -17.60 -15.08 6.04
CA THR A 26 -18.09 -14.82 4.68
C THR A 26 -17.63 -13.44 4.25
N LEU A 27 -17.11 -13.36 3.03
CA LEU A 27 -16.88 -12.08 2.34
C LEU A 27 -18.03 -11.85 1.36
N PRO A 28 -18.41 -10.59 1.08
CA PRO A 28 -19.32 -10.29 -0.04
C PRO A 28 -18.72 -10.81 -1.36
N ALA A 29 -19.49 -10.95 -2.43
CA ALA A 29 -18.91 -11.39 -3.70
C ALA A 29 -17.79 -10.43 -4.17
N PRO A 30 -16.66 -10.92 -4.74
CA PRO A 30 -15.61 -10.06 -5.27
C PRO A 30 -16.16 -9.01 -6.25
N PRO A 31 -15.69 -7.76 -6.19
CA PRO A 31 -16.19 -6.70 -7.05
C PRO A 31 -15.86 -6.97 -8.53
N VAL A 32 -16.67 -6.46 -9.44
CA VAL A 32 -16.36 -6.45 -10.89
C VAL A 32 -15.53 -5.20 -11.20
N LEU A 33 -14.48 -5.33 -12.01
CA LEU A 33 -13.60 -4.22 -12.37
C LEU A 33 -14.20 -3.37 -13.51
N THR A 34 -15.22 -2.58 -13.19
CA THR A 34 -15.90 -1.65 -14.12
C THR A 34 -16.04 -0.25 -13.52
N GLY A 35 -16.38 0.75 -14.35
CA GLY A 35 -16.51 2.14 -13.90
C GLY A 35 -15.20 2.65 -13.29
N SER A 36 -15.26 3.17 -12.07
CA SER A 36 -14.11 3.64 -11.28
C SER A 36 -13.06 2.56 -10.97
N LEU A 37 -13.39 1.28 -11.20
CA LEU A 37 -12.49 0.12 -11.04
C LEU A 37 -11.98 -0.45 -12.36
N SER A 38 -12.30 0.18 -13.50
CA SER A 38 -11.91 -0.32 -14.82
C SER A 38 -10.40 -0.47 -14.92
N SER A 39 -9.96 -1.68 -15.30
CA SER A 39 -8.54 -2.01 -15.46
C SER A 39 -7.85 -1.05 -16.43
N ASN A 40 -6.65 -0.60 -16.07
CA ASN A 40 -5.79 0.26 -16.89
C ASN A 40 -4.32 -0.15 -16.74
N TYR A 41 -3.37 0.67 -17.21
CA TYR A 41 -1.93 0.38 -17.14
C TYR A 41 -1.14 1.50 -16.43
N ALA A 42 -1.80 2.30 -15.59
CA ALA A 42 -1.17 3.45 -14.95
C ALA A 42 -0.02 3.06 -14.00
N LEU A 43 -0.17 2.00 -13.21
CA LEU A 43 0.92 1.51 -12.34
C LEU A 43 2.02 0.82 -13.16
N TYR A 44 1.66 0.12 -14.23
CA TYR A 44 2.64 -0.50 -15.13
C TYR A 44 3.54 0.56 -15.79
N ASN A 45 2.96 1.70 -16.17
CA ASN A 45 3.66 2.83 -16.78
C ASN A 45 4.26 3.81 -15.77
N ALA A 46 4.13 3.55 -14.46
CA ALA A 46 4.70 4.41 -13.45
C ALA A 46 6.23 4.51 -13.61
N GLU A 47 6.77 5.69 -13.32
CA GLU A 47 8.21 5.87 -13.27
C GLU A 47 8.81 4.98 -12.17
N ARG A 48 9.89 4.29 -12.52
CA ARG A 48 10.62 3.40 -11.61
C ARG A 48 11.81 4.14 -11.02
N MET A 49 11.55 5.03 -10.07
CA MET A 49 12.60 5.82 -9.43
C MET A 49 13.58 4.91 -8.67
N HIS A 50 14.86 5.27 -8.72
CA HIS A 50 15.93 4.60 -7.97
C HIS A 50 16.03 3.10 -8.22
N TYR A 51 15.71 2.66 -9.44
CA TYR A 51 15.74 1.24 -9.81
C TYR A 51 17.10 0.59 -9.49
N GLY A 52 17.04 -0.53 -8.77
CA GLY A 52 18.19 -1.30 -8.33
C GLY A 52 18.89 -0.75 -7.08
N LYS A 53 18.60 0.47 -6.66
CA LYS A 53 19.22 1.16 -5.50
C LYS A 53 18.40 1.10 -4.22
N ILE A 54 17.11 0.75 -4.31
CA ILE A 54 16.20 0.60 -3.18
C ILE A 54 15.83 -0.87 -3.03
N ALA A 55 15.88 -1.38 -1.79
CA ALA A 55 15.57 -2.76 -1.45
C ALA A 55 14.14 -2.89 -0.89
N GLY A 56 13.14 -2.58 -1.71
CA GLY A 56 11.73 -2.63 -1.31
C GLY A 56 11.35 -1.51 -0.34
N ALA A 57 10.40 -0.65 -0.71
CA ALA A 57 9.91 0.40 0.17
C ALA A 57 8.62 -0.01 0.88
N ASN A 58 8.44 0.41 2.13
CA ASN A 58 7.24 0.10 2.91
C ASN A 58 6.30 1.31 3.13
N SER A 59 6.85 2.50 3.33
CA SER A 59 6.06 3.70 3.67
C SER A 59 6.85 4.97 3.37
N PHE A 60 6.18 6.13 3.30
CA PHE A 60 6.82 7.42 3.08
C PHE A 60 6.52 8.45 4.18
N ALA A 61 7.46 9.38 4.35
CA ALA A 61 7.30 10.59 5.15
C ALA A 61 7.86 11.79 4.37
N PHE A 62 7.15 12.92 4.42
CA PHE A 62 7.49 14.15 3.70
C PHE A 62 7.84 15.23 4.71
N LEU A 63 9.03 15.82 4.58
CA LEU A 63 9.50 16.85 5.52
C LEU A 63 10.46 17.80 4.81
N ASN A 64 10.13 19.10 4.81
CA ASN A 64 10.96 20.19 4.28
C ASN A 64 11.47 19.92 2.85
N GLY A 65 10.58 19.47 1.96
CA GLY A 65 10.90 19.13 0.57
C GLY A 65 11.74 17.87 0.39
N ASN A 66 11.98 17.09 1.44
CA ASN A 66 12.56 15.75 1.36
C ASN A 66 11.48 14.68 1.42
N VAL A 67 11.81 13.52 0.86
CA VAL A 67 10.96 12.35 0.82
C VAL A 67 11.74 11.22 1.45
N TYR A 68 11.28 10.72 2.58
CA TYR A 68 11.92 9.62 3.30
C TYR A 68 11.12 8.35 3.10
N THR A 69 11.81 7.22 3.00
CA THR A 69 11.21 5.89 3.02
C THR A 69 11.99 4.96 3.92
N VAL A 70 11.35 3.87 4.32
CA VAL A 70 11.99 2.76 5.02
C VAL A 70 12.02 1.53 4.12
N THR A 71 13.16 0.85 4.13
CA THR A 71 13.45 -0.21 3.17
C THR A 71 13.57 -1.59 3.82
N GLY A 72 13.36 -2.65 3.03
CA GLY A 72 13.45 -4.05 3.48
C GLY A 72 14.84 -4.49 3.93
N ASP A 73 15.89 -3.73 3.58
CA ASP A 73 17.24 -3.89 4.14
C ASP A 73 17.49 -3.06 5.41
N GLN A 74 16.41 -2.59 6.05
CA GLN A 74 16.38 -1.96 7.37
C GLN A 74 17.01 -0.56 7.44
N LYS A 75 16.87 0.21 6.35
CA LYS A 75 17.40 1.58 6.29
C LYS A 75 16.28 2.61 6.23
N VAL A 76 16.58 3.78 6.77
CA VAL A 76 15.86 5.03 6.50
C VAL A 76 16.59 5.73 5.38
N VAL A 77 15.90 6.04 4.29
CA VAL A 77 16.52 6.58 3.08
C VAL A 77 15.78 7.84 2.64
N ASN A 78 16.51 8.92 2.38
CA ASN A 78 15.99 10.07 1.66
C ASN A 78 16.09 9.80 0.15
N ILE A 79 14.95 9.84 -0.54
CA ILE A 79 14.82 9.53 -1.96
C ILE A 79 14.53 10.77 -2.82
N ALA A 80 14.58 11.97 -2.24
CA ALA A 80 14.33 13.22 -2.99
C ALA A 80 15.48 13.60 -3.94
N THR A 81 16.69 13.08 -3.70
CA THR A 81 17.88 13.28 -4.54
C THR A 81 18.00 12.17 -5.59
N CYS A 82 18.62 12.44 -6.75
CA CYS A 82 18.83 11.42 -7.80
C CYS A 82 19.66 10.21 -7.32
N GLN A 83 20.53 10.44 -6.34
CA GLN A 83 21.18 9.37 -5.58
C GLN A 83 20.50 9.29 -4.22
N PRO A 84 19.83 8.18 -3.89
CA PRO A 84 19.25 8.00 -2.56
C PRO A 84 20.31 8.14 -1.47
N GLN A 85 19.98 8.85 -0.41
CA GLN A 85 20.86 9.04 0.73
C GLN A 85 20.38 8.21 1.90
N VAL A 86 21.23 7.30 2.37
CA VAL A 86 20.96 6.55 3.60
C VAL A 86 21.12 7.50 4.79
N ILE A 87 20.04 7.70 5.53
CA ILE A 87 20.00 8.56 6.71
C ILE A 87 20.38 7.76 7.95
N ALA A 88 19.83 6.55 8.09
CA ALA A 88 20.14 5.66 9.18
C ALA A 88 20.08 4.20 8.71
N ASP A 89 21.03 3.38 9.19
CA ASP A 89 21.02 1.93 9.02
C ASP A 89 20.65 1.28 10.35
N LEU A 90 19.44 0.73 10.41
CA LEU A 90 18.89 0.09 11.61
C LEU A 90 19.12 -1.43 11.56
N LYS A 91 19.85 -1.98 10.57
CA LYS A 91 20.14 -3.40 10.51
C LYS A 91 21.09 -3.80 11.65
N ARG A 92 20.73 -4.84 12.40
CA ARG A 92 21.62 -5.37 13.44
C ARG A 92 22.78 -6.16 12.81
N PRO A 93 24.04 -5.92 13.22
CA PRO A 93 25.17 -6.74 12.79
C PRO A 93 24.94 -8.22 13.13
N GLY A 94 25.27 -9.11 12.18
CA GLY A 94 25.19 -10.56 12.38
C GLY A 94 23.77 -11.16 12.46
N CYS A 95 22.72 -10.39 12.17
CA CYS A 95 21.36 -10.92 12.13
C CYS A 95 21.16 -11.89 10.95
N ALA A 96 20.47 -13.01 11.19
CA ALA A 96 20.30 -14.08 10.20
C ALA A 96 18.89 -14.20 9.61
N ASN A 97 17.87 -13.65 10.28
CA ASN A 97 16.47 -13.72 9.85
C ASN A 97 15.72 -12.43 10.20
N LEU A 98 14.49 -12.28 9.68
CA LEU A 98 13.67 -11.09 9.87
C LEU A 98 13.42 -10.74 11.33
N ALA A 99 13.14 -11.73 12.19
CA ALA A 99 12.92 -11.46 13.62
C ALA A 99 14.16 -10.87 14.32
N GLN A 100 15.36 -11.26 13.89
CA GLN A 100 16.62 -10.72 14.41
C GLN A 100 17.00 -9.39 13.76
N CYS A 101 16.84 -9.27 12.45
CA CYS A 101 17.20 -8.06 11.68
C CYS A 101 16.21 -6.92 11.89
N GLY A 102 14.97 -7.24 12.26
CA GLY A 102 13.82 -6.36 12.20
C GLY A 102 13.19 -6.34 10.80
N TYR A 103 12.07 -5.63 10.70
CA TYR A 103 11.46 -5.26 9.43
C TYR A 103 10.79 -3.88 9.56
N LEU A 104 11.30 -2.85 8.89
CA LEU A 104 10.75 -1.50 9.00
C LEU A 104 9.45 -1.38 8.17
N THR A 105 8.33 -1.12 8.83
CA THR A 105 6.98 -1.19 8.22
C THR A 105 6.37 0.19 7.95
N SER A 106 6.63 1.17 8.81
CA SER A 106 6.01 2.49 8.70
C SER A 106 6.99 3.61 9.07
N ILE A 107 6.81 4.78 8.44
CA ILE A 107 7.53 6.01 8.76
C ILE A 107 6.57 7.19 8.81
N ARG A 108 6.75 8.08 9.78
CA ARG A 108 5.98 9.32 9.96
C ARG A 108 6.88 10.44 10.44
N VAL A 109 6.42 11.67 10.26
CA VAL A 109 7.05 12.86 10.85
C VAL A 109 6.40 13.10 12.21
N ASP A 110 7.20 13.33 13.25
CA ASP A 110 6.69 13.81 14.53
C ASP A 110 6.58 15.34 14.57
N PRO A 111 5.88 15.91 15.57
CA PRO A 111 5.72 17.37 15.67
C PRO A 111 7.03 18.17 15.78
N ASN A 112 8.15 17.52 16.11
CA ASN A 112 9.46 18.16 16.23
C ASN A 112 10.28 18.08 14.94
N GLY A 113 9.70 17.58 13.84
CA GLY A 113 10.40 17.42 12.57
C GLY A 113 11.41 16.26 12.58
N LEU A 114 11.22 15.27 13.45
CA LEU A 114 11.99 14.03 13.45
C LEU A 114 11.18 12.91 12.79
N LEU A 115 11.85 11.83 12.43
CA LEU A 115 11.23 10.68 11.76
C LEU A 115 10.89 9.61 12.78
N LEU A 116 9.61 9.33 12.97
CA LEU A 116 9.16 8.13 13.66
C LEU A 116 9.28 6.95 12.70
N VAL A 117 9.87 5.86 13.15
CA VAL A 117 10.09 4.65 12.36
C VAL A 117 9.59 3.45 13.15
N LEU A 118 8.64 2.71 12.58
CA LEU A 118 8.07 1.52 13.19
C LEU A 118 8.76 0.27 12.63
N ASP A 119 9.16 -0.62 13.52
CA ASP A 119 9.69 -1.93 13.17
C ASP A 119 8.76 -3.04 13.67
N ALA A 120 8.43 -3.98 12.78
CA ALA A 120 7.53 -5.09 13.06
C ALA A 120 7.89 -5.92 14.30
N TYR A 121 9.19 -6.06 14.56
CA TYR A 121 9.73 -6.92 15.60
C TYR A 121 10.32 -6.16 16.77
N ARG A 122 10.70 -4.90 16.59
CA ARG A 122 11.56 -4.19 17.55
C ARG A 122 10.89 -2.99 18.24
N GLY A 123 9.76 -2.51 17.72
CA GLY A 123 9.02 -1.40 18.32
C GLY A 123 9.18 -0.09 17.57
N LEU A 124 9.10 1.01 18.29
CA LEU A 124 9.06 2.36 17.75
C LEU A 124 10.39 3.08 17.99
N PHE A 125 10.93 3.64 16.91
CA PHE A 125 12.15 4.43 16.89
C PHE A 125 11.85 5.87 16.52
N ARG A 126 12.76 6.77 16.91
CA ARG A 126 12.84 8.14 16.43
C ARG A 126 14.20 8.34 15.80
N VAL A 127 14.24 8.87 14.59
CA VAL A 127 15.44 9.09 13.79
C VAL A 127 15.54 10.56 13.44
N ASN A 128 16.69 11.16 13.70
CA ASN A 128 16.97 12.52 13.28
C ASN A 128 17.36 12.54 11.79
N PRO A 129 16.59 13.22 10.92
CA PRO A 129 16.87 13.24 9.49
C PRO A 129 18.18 13.94 9.11
N ALA A 130 18.71 14.82 9.96
CA ALA A 130 19.91 15.60 9.68
C ALA A 130 21.21 14.81 9.88
N ASN A 131 21.23 13.87 10.84
CA ASN A 131 22.46 13.18 11.23
C ASN A 131 22.30 11.67 11.44
N GLY A 132 21.09 11.12 11.29
CA GLY A 132 20.82 9.68 11.47
C GLY A 132 20.76 9.21 12.92
N ALA A 133 20.89 10.11 13.90
CA ALA A 133 20.83 9.74 15.31
C ALA A 133 19.50 9.04 15.60
N THR A 134 19.58 7.84 16.18
CA THR A 134 18.44 6.95 16.37
C THR A 134 18.21 6.70 17.85
N GLU A 135 16.97 6.89 18.29
CA GLU A 135 16.49 6.63 19.64
C GLU A 135 15.40 5.55 19.61
N VAL A 136 15.43 4.63 20.58
CA VAL A 136 14.31 3.70 20.82
C VAL A 136 13.32 4.37 21.76
N LEU A 137 12.10 4.61 21.28
CA LEU A 137 11.03 5.19 22.09
C LEU A 137 10.26 4.12 22.87
N TRP A 138 10.05 2.97 22.23
CA TRP A 138 9.28 1.87 22.79
C TRP A 138 9.69 0.53 22.16
N GLN A 139 9.72 -0.54 22.96
CA GLN A 139 10.09 -1.88 22.50
C GLN A 139 8.87 -2.80 22.43
N SER A 140 8.71 -3.53 21.32
CA SER A 140 7.65 -4.52 21.12
C SER A 140 7.60 -5.64 22.18
N SER A 141 8.74 -5.90 22.84
CA SER A 141 8.90 -6.86 23.94
C SER A 141 8.31 -6.37 25.26
N GLN A 142 7.99 -5.08 25.38
CA GLN A 142 7.25 -4.56 26.53
C GLN A 142 5.80 -4.99 26.42
N ALA A 143 5.35 -5.79 27.38
CA ALA A 143 3.99 -6.29 27.39
C ALA A 143 3.00 -5.16 27.71
N VAL A 144 1.97 -5.04 26.89
CA VAL A 144 0.80 -4.19 27.15
C VAL A 144 -0.35 -5.14 27.45
N ASN A 145 -0.96 -5.01 28.64
CA ASN A 145 -1.97 -5.93 29.15
C ASN A 145 -1.53 -7.41 29.09
N GLY A 146 -0.28 -7.69 29.47
CA GLY A 146 0.27 -9.05 29.50
C GLY A 146 0.63 -9.64 28.13
N ARG A 147 0.45 -8.90 27.03
CA ARG A 147 0.77 -9.33 25.66
C ARG A 147 1.89 -8.48 25.05
N VAL A 148 2.95 -9.14 24.60
CA VAL A 148 3.99 -8.54 23.73
C VAL A 148 3.49 -8.42 22.29
N SER A 149 3.97 -7.42 21.56
CA SER A 149 3.55 -7.25 20.16
C SER A 149 4.33 -8.19 19.24
N ARG A 150 3.62 -8.82 18.30
CA ARG A 150 4.21 -9.82 17.38
C ARG A 150 4.43 -9.27 16.00
N TYR A 151 3.55 -8.37 15.56
CA TYR A 151 3.64 -7.78 14.23
C TYR A 151 3.13 -6.35 14.24
N LEU A 152 4.02 -5.40 14.53
CA LEU A 152 3.71 -3.98 14.40
C LEU A 152 3.72 -3.55 12.93
N ASN A 153 2.63 -2.97 12.44
CA ASN A 153 2.47 -2.76 11.00
C ASN A 153 2.33 -1.28 10.61
N GLY A 154 1.21 -0.67 10.98
CA GLY A 154 0.91 0.72 10.70
C GLY A 154 1.04 1.59 11.94
N MET A 155 1.32 2.87 11.73
CA MET A 155 1.17 3.89 12.76
C MET A 155 0.66 5.21 12.18
N VAL A 156 0.08 6.04 13.04
CA VAL A 156 -0.30 7.42 12.73
C VAL A 156 -0.18 8.28 13.99
N VAL A 157 0.24 9.54 13.80
CA VAL A 157 0.33 10.53 14.87
C VAL A 157 -1.02 11.24 14.98
N ALA A 158 -1.61 11.22 16.17
CA ALA A 158 -2.86 11.91 16.47
C ALA A 158 -2.68 13.41 16.66
N PRO A 159 -3.76 14.22 16.57
CA PRO A 159 -3.68 15.66 16.77
C PRO A 159 -3.11 16.08 18.14
N ASP A 160 -3.29 15.24 19.16
CA ASP A 160 -2.75 15.44 20.50
C ASP A 160 -1.28 14.99 20.66
N GLY A 161 -0.65 14.49 19.58
CA GLY A 161 0.72 14.00 19.55
C GLY A 161 0.90 12.55 20.01
N ASN A 162 -0.16 11.86 20.48
CA ASN A 162 -0.09 10.43 20.76
C ASN A 162 0.01 9.63 19.45
N ILE A 163 0.52 8.41 19.53
CA ILE A 163 0.81 7.58 18.36
C ILE A 163 -0.05 6.33 18.42
N PHE A 164 -0.98 6.18 17.46
CA PHE A 164 -1.69 4.93 17.27
C PHE A 164 -0.80 3.95 16.49
N MET A 165 -0.77 2.69 16.92
CA MET A 165 -0.04 1.60 16.25
C MET A 165 -0.93 0.37 16.10
N SER A 166 -0.81 -0.35 14.99
CA SER A 166 -1.47 -1.64 14.81
C SER A 166 -0.50 -2.78 15.17
N ASP A 167 -1.00 -3.76 15.92
CA ASP A 167 -0.34 -5.06 16.17
C ASP A 167 -1.22 -6.15 15.51
N SER A 168 -0.78 -6.64 14.35
CA SER A 168 -1.63 -7.35 13.39
C SER A 168 -2.11 -8.74 13.85
N SER A 169 -1.38 -9.39 14.77
CA SER A 169 -1.72 -10.72 15.28
C SER A 169 -1.12 -10.95 16.67
N ASP A 170 -1.74 -11.82 17.46
CA ASP A 170 -1.20 -12.29 18.74
C ASP A 170 -0.14 -13.39 18.60
N LYS A 171 0.04 -13.92 17.39
CA LYS A 171 0.87 -15.10 17.15
C LYS A 171 1.73 -15.02 15.88
N PHE A 172 1.16 -14.65 14.74
CA PHE A 172 1.90 -14.68 13.48
C PHE A 172 2.63 -13.35 13.24
N ASP A 173 3.90 -13.46 12.87
CA ASP A 173 4.74 -12.32 12.49
C ASP A 173 4.64 -12.03 10.97
N ILE A 174 5.37 -11.02 10.49
CA ILE A 174 5.36 -10.66 9.06
C ILE A 174 5.79 -11.81 8.14
N ALA A 175 6.76 -12.63 8.56
CA ALA A 175 7.20 -13.79 7.76
C ALA A 175 6.06 -14.80 7.53
N ASN A 176 5.11 -14.86 8.46
CA ASN A 176 4.00 -15.81 8.49
C ASN A 176 2.62 -15.12 8.39
N ASP A 177 2.56 -13.89 7.90
CA ASP A 177 1.36 -13.04 7.90
C ASP A 177 0.17 -13.64 7.14
N ILE A 178 0.43 -14.43 6.09
CA ILE A 178 -0.59 -15.14 5.33
C ILE A 178 -1.40 -16.11 6.20
N TYR A 179 -0.84 -16.60 7.31
CA TYR A 179 -1.59 -17.41 8.26
C TYR A 179 -2.58 -16.60 9.10
N ILE A 180 -2.41 -15.29 9.25
CA ILE A 180 -3.42 -14.41 9.88
C ILE A 180 -4.69 -14.42 9.03
N ILE A 181 -4.51 -14.26 7.72
CA ILE A 181 -5.55 -14.37 6.68
C ILE A 181 -6.23 -15.74 6.76
N MET A 182 -5.43 -16.81 6.72
CA MET A 182 -5.96 -18.17 6.69
C MET A 182 -6.63 -18.55 8.02
N GLU A 183 -6.17 -18.05 9.16
CA GLU A 183 -6.82 -18.28 10.45
C GLU A 183 -8.17 -17.55 10.47
N GLY A 184 -8.18 -16.31 9.96
CA GLY A 184 -9.38 -15.49 9.86
C GLY A 184 -9.93 -15.04 11.21
N ARG A 185 -9.23 -15.32 12.31
CA ARG A 185 -9.65 -14.99 13.68
C ARG A 185 -9.28 -13.53 14.01
N PRO A 186 -10.22 -12.76 14.61
CA PRO A 186 -9.91 -11.44 15.14
C PRO A 186 -8.89 -11.52 16.28
N SER A 187 -7.62 -11.28 15.97
CA SER A 187 -6.48 -11.42 16.90
C SER A 187 -5.60 -10.17 16.96
N GLY A 188 -5.82 -9.22 16.05
CA GLY A 188 -5.12 -7.95 16.02
C GLY A 188 -5.64 -6.99 17.09
N ARG A 189 -4.82 -5.98 17.40
CA ARG A 189 -5.17 -4.91 18.33
C ARG A 189 -4.60 -3.56 17.86
N ILE A 190 -5.18 -2.49 18.40
CA ILE A 190 -4.67 -1.13 18.28
C ILE A 190 -4.08 -0.70 19.63
N LEU A 191 -2.89 -0.12 19.58
CA LEU A 191 -2.18 0.44 20.72
C LEU A 191 -2.15 1.97 20.59
N LEU A 192 -2.14 2.67 21.72
CA LEU A 192 -1.90 4.11 21.81
C LEU A 192 -0.64 4.33 22.64
N PHE A 193 0.36 4.98 22.05
CA PHE A 193 1.62 5.29 22.70
C PHE A 193 1.73 6.79 22.93
N ASN A 194 2.03 7.16 24.17
CA ASN A 194 2.32 8.53 24.55
C ASN A 194 3.84 8.76 24.49
N PRO A 195 4.35 9.60 23.57
CA PRO A 195 5.79 9.81 23.41
C PRO A 195 6.45 10.58 24.56
N THR A 196 5.67 11.29 25.38
CA THR A 196 6.15 12.04 26.54
C THR A 196 6.38 11.13 27.74
N THR A 197 5.39 10.30 28.07
CA THR A 197 5.48 9.37 29.22
C THR A 197 6.15 8.04 28.85
N ARG A 198 6.29 7.75 27.56
CA ARG A 198 6.74 6.46 27.00
C ARG A 198 5.88 5.27 27.40
N VAL A 199 4.60 5.51 27.67
CA VAL A 199 3.64 4.46 28.01
C VAL A 199 2.79 4.11 26.79
N ALA A 200 2.65 2.80 26.54
CA ALA A 200 1.71 2.26 25.58
C ALA A 200 0.49 1.66 26.30
N ALA A 201 -0.70 1.98 25.82
CA ALA A 201 -1.97 1.42 26.27
C ALA A 201 -2.65 0.64 25.14
N GLU A 202 -3.40 -0.39 25.50
CA GLU A 202 -4.25 -1.11 24.54
C GLU A 202 -5.58 -0.37 24.39
N VAL A 203 -5.89 0.03 23.17
CA VAL A 203 -7.11 0.77 22.84
C VAL A 203 -8.25 -0.19 22.53
N LEU A 204 -7.97 -1.19 21.69
CA LEU A 204 -8.98 -2.06 21.16
C LEU A 204 -8.36 -3.39 20.71
N LYS A 205 -9.00 -4.51 21.08
CA LYS A 205 -8.60 -5.88 20.70
C LYS A 205 -9.82 -6.73 20.37
N ASP A 206 -9.57 -7.89 19.75
CA ASP A 206 -10.55 -8.93 19.40
C ASP A 206 -11.59 -8.50 18.34
N VAL A 207 -11.33 -7.39 17.64
CA VAL A 207 -12.17 -6.91 16.53
C VAL A 207 -11.53 -7.21 15.18
N PHE A 208 -10.21 -7.03 15.07
CA PHE A 208 -9.54 -6.93 13.78
C PHE A 208 -8.89 -8.23 13.34
N VAL A 209 -9.13 -8.61 12.10
CA VAL A 209 -8.36 -9.62 11.37
C VAL A 209 -7.31 -8.92 10.53
N TYR A 210 -6.07 -8.90 11.02
CA TYR A 210 -4.94 -8.24 10.36
C TYR A 210 -5.15 -6.72 10.18
N PRO A 211 -5.23 -5.94 11.28
CA PRO A 211 -5.15 -4.48 11.19
C PRO A 211 -3.76 -4.11 10.67
N ASN A 212 -3.74 -3.38 9.56
CA ASN A 212 -2.54 -3.10 8.78
C ASN A 212 -2.24 -1.60 8.85
N GLY A 213 -2.61 -0.83 7.83
CA GLY A 213 -2.43 0.62 7.81
C GLY A 213 -3.41 1.40 8.68
N LEU A 214 -2.91 2.50 9.24
CA LEU A 214 -3.67 3.48 10.01
C LEU A 214 -3.55 4.87 9.38
N GLU A 215 -4.63 5.65 9.44
CA GLU A 215 -4.67 7.05 9.03
C GLU A 215 -5.74 7.82 9.81
N ILE A 216 -5.57 9.13 9.98
CA ILE A 216 -6.57 9.98 10.62
C ILE A 216 -7.36 10.76 9.57
N THR A 217 -8.66 10.90 9.79
CA THR A 217 -9.53 11.66 8.89
C THR A 217 -9.14 13.14 8.83
N ALA A 218 -9.53 13.81 7.76
CA ALA A 218 -9.15 15.20 7.50
C ALA A 218 -9.49 16.19 8.62
N ASP A 219 -10.60 15.96 9.31
CA ASP A 219 -11.12 16.73 10.43
C ASP A 219 -10.45 16.38 11.77
N GLY A 220 -9.57 15.38 11.81
CA GLY A 220 -8.86 14.95 13.00
C GLY A 220 -9.73 14.20 14.01
N THR A 221 -10.94 13.75 13.65
CA THR A 221 -11.90 13.19 14.62
C THR A 221 -11.95 11.67 14.66
N ARG A 222 -11.50 10.99 13.60
CA ARG A 222 -11.62 9.52 13.46
C ARG A 222 -10.30 8.88 13.01
N LEU A 223 -10.07 7.66 13.49
CA LEU A 223 -9.04 6.75 13.00
C LEU A 223 -9.64 5.85 11.92
N LEU A 224 -8.99 5.77 10.76
CA LEU A 224 -9.22 4.77 9.73
C LEU A 224 -8.25 3.60 9.93
N ILE A 225 -8.77 2.37 9.84
CA ILE A 225 -8.01 1.13 10.01
C ILE A 225 -8.22 0.25 8.78
N SER A 226 -7.14 -0.04 8.06
CA SER A 226 -7.16 -1.05 7.00
C SER A 226 -7.18 -2.44 7.62
N GLU A 227 -8.27 -3.18 7.43
CA GLU A 227 -8.40 -4.57 7.88
C GLU A 227 -8.13 -5.51 6.70
N SER A 228 -6.88 -5.93 6.54
CA SER A 228 -6.46 -6.74 5.39
C SER A 228 -7.23 -8.05 5.31
N GLY A 229 -7.45 -8.73 6.45
CA GLY A 229 -8.12 -10.03 6.50
C GLY A 229 -9.63 -10.00 6.18
N ARG A 230 -10.20 -8.81 5.96
CA ARG A 230 -11.61 -8.61 5.58
C ARG A 230 -11.80 -7.71 4.36
N ALA A 231 -10.72 -7.37 3.65
CA ALA A 231 -10.77 -6.55 2.43
C ALA A 231 -11.58 -5.24 2.62
N ARG A 232 -11.40 -4.56 3.75
CA ARG A 232 -12.21 -3.37 4.10
C ARG A 232 -11.42 -2.37 4.93
N ILE A 233 -11.94 -1.14 5.02
CA ILE A 233 -11.47 -0.09 5.92
C ILE A 233 -12.53 0.17 6.96
N LEU A 234 -12.14 0.10 8.22
CA LEU A 234 -12.95 0.43 9.38
C LEU A 234 -12.64 1.85 9.86
N SER A 235 -13.55 2.42 10.63
CA SER A 235 -13.40 3.72 11.24
C SER A 235 -13.90 3.71 12.68
N MET A 236 -13.16 4.37 13.58
CA MET A 236 -13.56 4.61 14.97
C MET A 236 -13.27 6.05 15.37
N SER A 237 -14.03 6.58 16.33
CA SER A 237 -13.75 7.90 16.92
C SER A 237 -12.39 7.91 17.64
N LEU A 238 -11.75 9.08 17.72
CA LEU A 238 -10.58 9.28 18.59
C LEU A 238 -10.95 9.51 20.07
N GLU A 239 -12.24 9.62 20.39
CA GLU A 239 -12.73 9.75 21.76
C GLU A 239 -12.66 8.40 22.52
N PRO A 240 -11.96 8.33 23.67
CA PRO A 240 -11.76 7.07 24.38
C PRO A 240 -13.04 6.35 24.80
N ALA A 241 -14.09 7.10 25.14
CA ALA A 241 -15.38 6.54 25.55
C ALA A 241 -16.10 5.78 24.41
N THR A 242 -15.73 6.02 23.15
CA THR A 242 -16.43 5.49 21.97
C THR A 242 -15.54 4.62 21.08
N PHE A 243 -14.33 4.23 21.52
CA PHE A 243 -13.43 3.36 20.74
C PHE A 243 -14.05 2.03 20.29
N ARG A 244 -15.05 1.51 21.00
CA ARG A 244 -15.79 0.29 20.63
C ARG A 244 -16.86 0.52 19.56
N GLN A 245 -17.18 1.77 19.23
CA GLN A 245 -18.18 2.13 18.20
C GLN A 245 -17.50 2.22 16.83
N ILE A 246 -17.33 1.06 16.21
CA ILE A 246 -16.62 0.91 14.94
C ILE A 246 -17.64 0.88 13.81
N THR A 247 -17.38 1.66 12.77
CA THR A 247 -18.19 1.68 11.55
C THR A 247 -17.34 1.25 10.36
N THR A 248 -17.98 0.73 9.32
CA THR A 248 -17.31 0.46 8.05
C THR A 248 -17.18 1.77 7.28
N PHE A 249 -15.96 2.11 6.86
CA PHE A 249 -15.70 3.26 5.99
C PHE A 249 -15.76 2.86 4.52
N ALA A 250 -15.07 1.78 4.16
CA ALA A 250 -15.10 1.21 2.81
C ALA A 250 -15.16 -0.31 2.94
N ASP A 251 -15.99 -0.98 2.14
CA ASP A 251 -16.18 -2.42 2.20
C ASP A 251 -15.88 -3.09 0.87
N ASN A 252 -15.66 -4.41 0.89
CA ASN A 252 -15.54 -5.26 -0.29
C ASN A 252 -14.50 -4.77 -1.32
N LEU A 253 -13.33 -4.32 -0.85
CA LEU A 253 -12.27 -3.79 -1.69
C LEU A 253 -11.74 -4.85 -2.69
N PRO A 254 -11.21 -4.42 -3.86
CA PRO A 254 -10.74 -5.32 -4.91
C PRO A 254 -9.37 -5.97 -4.62
N GLY A 255 -9.04 -6.11 -3.34
CA GLY A 255 -7.77 -6.59 -2.81
C GLY A 255 -7.69 -6.28 -1.32
N LEU A 256 -6.61 -6.72 -0.68
CA LEU A 256 -6.44 -6.59 0.76
C LEU A 256 -5.74 -5.27 1.09
N PRO A 257 -6.38 -4.36 1.83
CA PRO A 257 -5.82 -3.05 2.06
C PRO A 257 -4.58 -3.14 2.94
N ALA A 258 -3.50 -2.49 2.47
CA ALA A 258 -2.28 -2.25 3.23
C ALA A 258 -2.38 -0.88 3.92
N ASN A 259 -1.63 0.12 3.46
CA ASN A 259 -1.76 1.48 3.94
C ASN A 259 -2.87 2.25 3.23
N VAL A 260 -3.71 2.91 4.04
CA VAL A 260 -4.61 4.00 3.64
C VAL A 260 -3.90 5.33 3.90
N ARG A 261 -3.90 6.25 2.93
CA ARG A 261 -3.24 7.56 3.04
C ARG A 261 -4.14 8.65 2.57
N ARG A 262 -4.32 9.67 3.40
CA ARG A 262 -5.10 10.85 3.03
C ARG A 262 -4.37 11.63 1.94
N SER A 263 -5.11 12.13 0.94
CA SER A 263 -4.63 13.12 -0.02
C SER A 263 -5.04 14.53 0.39
N ALA A 264 -4.33 15.53 -0.14
CA ALA A 264 -4.70 16.95 0.03
C ALA A 264 -6.07 17.29 -0.58
N ARG A 265 -6.59 16.45 -1.48
CA ARG A 265 -7.88 16.62 -2.17
C ARG A 265 -9.08 16.13 -1.35
N GLY A 266 -8.86 15.67 -0.12
CA GLY A 266 -9.92 15.11 0.73
C GLY A 266 -10.33 13.69 0.35
N THR A 267 -9.53 13.02 -0.49
CA THR A 267 -9.64 11.61 -0.84
C THR A 267 -8.63 10.77 -0.06
N TYR A 268 -8.69 9.45 -0.21
CA TYR A 268 -7.78 8.50 0.42
C TYR A 268 -7.25 7.50 -0.61
N TRP A 269 -5.93 7.41 -0.73
CA TRP A 269 -5.27 6.38 -1.52
C TRP A 269 -5.11 5.11 -0.69
N VAL A 270 -5.41 3.96 -1.26
CA VAL A 270 -5.30 2.66 -0.59
C VAL A 270 -4.52 1.71 -1.48
N ALA A 271 -3.33 1.34 -1.01
CA ALA A 271 -2.53 0.30 -1.65
C ALA A 271 -3.08 -1.08 -1.27
N LEU A 272 -3.14 -2.00 -2.24
CA LEU A 272 -3.73 -3.32 -2.04
C LEU A 272 -2.72 -4.45 -2.29
N TRP A 273 -2.88 -5.53 -1.55
CA TRP A 273 -2.21 -6.82 -1.73
C TRP A 273 -3.23 -7.86 -2.21
N PHE A 274 -2.77 -8.96 -2.80
CA PHE A 274 -3.62 -10.11 -3.13
C PHE A 274 -4.96 -9.71 -3.79
N VAL A 275 -4.88 -9.34 -5.07
CA VAL A 275 -6.02 -8.83 -5.84
C VAL A 275 -7.26 -9.74 -5.73
N ARG A 276 -8.43 -9.11 -5.74
CA ARG A 276 -9.71 -9.77 -5.53
C ARG A 276 -10.78 -9.13 -6.42
N TYR A 277 -11.16 -9.79 -7.51
CA TYR A 277 -12.25 -9.34 -8.36
C TYR A 277 -12.95 -10.51 -9.05
N ALA A 278 -14.15 -10.26 -9.56
CA ALA A 278 -14.93 -11.26 -10.27
C ALA A 278 -14.17 -11.78 -11.50
N GLY A 279 -13.97 -13.10 -11.56
CA GLY A 279 -13.27 -13.76 -12.67
C GLY A 279 -11.81 -14.12 -12.39
N ILE A 280 -11.25 -13.78 -11.22
CA ILE A 280 -9.93 -14.25 -10.80
C ILE A 280 -10.03 -15.13 -9.54
N PRO A 281 -9.40 -16.32 -9.53
CA PRO A 281 -9.39 -17.16 -8.32
C PRO A 281 -8.64 -16.45 -7.18
N ASN A 282 -9.27 -16.38 -6.01
CA ASN A 282 -8.65 -15.90 -4.79
C ASN A 282 -8.90 -16.91 -3.66
N SER A 283 -7.82 -17.45 -3.07
CA SER A 283 -7.95 -18.51 -2.07
C SER A 283 -8.65 -18.06 -0.78
N MET A 284 -8.62 -16.76 -0.44
CA MET A 284 -9.42 -16.25 0.67
C MET A 284 -10.91 -16.37 0.40
N ASP A 285 -11.37 -16.04 -0.81
CA ASP A 285 -12.79 -16.15 -1.18
C ASP A 285 -13.24 -17.60 -1.25
N ILE A 286 -12.45 -18.44 -1.92
CA ILE A 286 -12.77 -19.85 -2.12
C ILE A 286 -12.82 -20.62 -0.79
N LEU A 287 -11.95 -20.26 0.16
CA LEU A 287 -11.79 -21.01 1.41
C LEU A 287 -12.42 -20.30 2.63
N SER A 288 -13.09 -19.16 2.49
CA SER A 288 -13.53 -18.30 3.60
C SER A 288 -14.43 -19.01 4.63
N ASN A 289 -15.33 -19.89 4.16
CA ASN A 289 -16.21 -20.68 5.01
C ASN A 289 -15.72 -22.13 5.21
N ASN A 290 -14.67 -22.56 4.51
CA ASN A 290 -14.16 -23.93 4.57
C ASN A 290 -12.95 -24.05 5.51
N VAL A 291 -13.24 -24.04 6.82
CA VAL A 291 -12.23 -24.14 7.88
C VAL A 291 -11.36 -25.40 7.74
N GLN A 292 -11.94 -26.53 7.37
CA GLN A 292 -11.19 -27.79 7.21
C GLN A 292 -10.18 -27.69 6.05
N ALA A 293 -10.58 -27.13 4.92
CA ALA A 293 -9.68 -26.94 3.78
C ALA A 293 -8.55 -25.95 4.08
N ARG A 294 -8.82 -24.83 4.78
CA ARG A 294 -7.76 -23.92 5.22
C ARG A 294 -6.80 -24.59 6.18
N THR A 295 -7.33 -25.36 7.12
CA THR A 295 -6.53 -26.12 8.09
C THR A 295 -5.61 -27.12 7.38
N ARG A 296 -6.13 -27.90 6.44
CA ARG A 296 -5.32 -28.82 5.61
C ARG A 296 -4.24 -28.05 4.85
N THR A 297 -4.60 -26.93 4.20
CA THR A 297 -3.66 -26.10 3.44
C THR A 297 -2.48 -25.64 4.31
N VAL A 298 -2.76 -25.07 5.49
CA VAL A 298 -1.70 -24.57 6.40
C VAL A 298 -0.79 -25.67 6.94
N TYR A 299 -1.31 -26.89 7.12
CA TYR A 299 -0.47 -28.02 7.53
C TYR A 299 0.30 -28.67 6.37
N SER A 300 -0.17 -28.55 5.14
CA SER A 300 0.42 -29.22 3.98
C SER A 300 1.45 -28.39 3.22
N VAL A 301 1.34 -27.05 3.22
CA VAL A 301 2.22 -26.16 2.46
C VAL A 301 2.78 -25.01 3.30
N SER A 302 3.88 -24.41 2.87
CA SER A 302 4.50 -23.25 3.52
C SER A 302 3.76 -21.94 3.23
N ALA A 303 4.03 -20.91 4.03
CA ALA A 303 3.49 -19.56 3.81
C ALA A 303 3.79 -19.04 2.40
N ASP A 304 5.01 -19.24 1.90
CA ASP A 304 5.42 -18.79 0.56
C ASP A 304 4.68 -19.55 -0.56
N GLN A 305 4.44 -20.85 -0.36
CA GLN A 305 3.63 -21.63 -1.30
C GLN A 305 2.18 -21.13 -1.33
N ILE A 306 1.58 -20.80 -0.17
CA ILE A 306 0.24 -20.21 -0.13
C ILE A 306 0.21 -18.86 -0.86
N ARG A 307 1.22 -17.99 -0.64
CA ARG A 307 1.33 -16.70 -1.35
C ARG A 307 1.43 -16.88 -2.86
N SER A 308 2.11 -17.93 -3.33
CA SER A 308 2.28 -18.21 -4.76
C SER A 308 0.97 -18.55 -5.50
N PHE A 309 -0.10 -18.92 -4.77
CA PHE A 309 -1.41 -19.16 -5.36
C PHE A 309 -2.18 -17.88 -5.69
N TYR A 310 -1.73 -16.74 -5.16
CA TYR A 310 -2.34 -15.46 -5.49
C TYR A 310 -1.78 -14.92 -6.81
N PRO A 311 -2.66 -14.48 -7.72
CA PRO A 311 -2.23 -13.93 -9.00
C PRO A 311 -1.46 -12.63 -8.79
N LYS A 312 -0.44 -12.41 -9.62
CA LYS A 312 0.29 -11.14 -9.66
C LYS A 312 -0.58 -10.09 -10.34
N TYR A 313 -0.89 -9.01 -9.63
CA TYR A 313 -1.65 -7.90 -10.16
C TYR A 313 -1.44 -6.69 -9.24
N GLY A 314 -1.09 -5.54 -9.80
CA GLY A 314 -1.01 -4.28 -9.07
C GLY A 314 -2.34 -3.56 -9.13
N ILE A 315 -2.90 -3.19 -7.98
CA ILE A 315 -4.05 -2.28 -7.89
C ILE A 315 -3.90 -1.34 -6.69
N VAL A 316 -4.14 -0.06 -6.94
CA VAL A 316 -4.32 0.99 -5.94
C VAL A 316 -5.69 1.61 -6.18
N VAL A 317 -6.46 1.88 -5.13
CA VAL A 317 -7.75 2.56 -5.24
C VAL A 317 -7.73 3.93 -4.58
N GLU A 318 -8.53 4.84 -5.10
CA GLU A 318 -8.84 6.13 -4.50
C GLU A 318 -10.27 6.10 -3.94
N LEU A 319 -10.41 6.48 -2.67
CA LEU A 319 -11.68 6.59 -1.98
C LEU A 319 -12.02 8.06 -1.73
N ASP A 320 -13.29 8.43 -1.83
CA ASP A 320 -13.75 9.74 -1.38
C ASP A 320 -13.91 9.85 0.15
N GLY A 321 -14.34 11.01 0.64
CA GLY A 321 -14.60 11.25 2.06
C GLY A 321 -15.69 10.38 2.69
N ALA A 322 -16.50 9.69 1.88
CA ALA A 322 -17.51 8.73 2.33
C ALA A 322 -17.06 7.27 2.14
N GLY A 323 -15.81 7.03 1.73
CA GLY A 323 -15.24 5.70 1.53
C GLY A 323 -15.66 5.01 0.23
N ARG A 324 -16.28 5.74 -0.71
CA ARG A 324 -16.65 5.20 -2.03
C ARG A 324 -15.46 5.22 -2.97
N ILE A 325 -15.29 4.17 -3.77
CA ILE A 325 -14.22 4.11 -4.78
C ILE A 325 -14.53 5.08 -5.92
N VAL A 326 -13.66 6.07 -6.10
CA VAL A 326 -13.78 7.10 -7.15
C VAL A 326 -12.76 6.95 -8.27
N GLY A 327 -11.76 6.09 -8.08
CA GLY A 327 -10.79 5.75 -9.12
C GLY A 327 -9.87 4.61 -8.72
N SER A 328 -9.11 4.12 -9.69
CA SER A 328 -8.12 3.06 -9.46
C SER A 328 -7.00 3.10 -10.50
N LEU A 329 -5.82 2.65 -10.08
CA LEU A 329 -4.62 2.54 -10.90
C LEU A 329 -4.16 1.09 -10.90
N HIS A 330 -3.78 0.58 -12.06
CA HIS A 330 -3.56 -0.85 -12.25
C HIS A 330 -2.22 -1.18 -12.92
N ASP A 331 -1.66 -2.33 -12.56
CA ASP A 331 -0.67 -3.11 -13.30
C ASP A 331 -1.23 -4.52 -13.50
N PRO A 332 -1.99 -4.77 -14.58
CA PRO A 332 -2.61 -6.07 -14.84
C PRO A 332 -1.59 -7.19 -15.08
N THR A 333 -0.35 -6.84 -15.40
CA THR A 333 0.74 -7.80 -15.63
C THR A 333 1.38 -8.24 -14.31
N GLY A 334 1.28 -7.41 -13.27
CA GLY A 334 1.98 -7.58 -12.00
C GLY A 334 3.52 -7.58 -12.14
N MET A 335 4.06 -7.12 -13.26
CA MET A 335 5.50 -7.13 -13.53
C MET A 335 6.24 -5.98 -12.85
N VAL A 336 5.61 -4.82 -12.76
CA VAL A 336 6.19 -3.63 -12.13
C VAL A 336 5.79 -3.58 -10.66
N PHE A 337 4.49 -3.77 -10.40
CA PHE A 337 3.93 -3.87 -9.06
C PHE A 337 3.04 -5.09 -8.96
N SER A 338 3.45 -6.06 -8.14
CA SER A 338 2.62 -7.24 -7.81
C SER A 338 1.97 -7.16 -6.42
N ALA A 339 2.46 -6.26 -5.56
CA ALA A 339 1.95 -5.98 -4.22
C ALA A 339 2.49 -4.61 -3.77
N MET A 340 1.64 -3.74 -3.23
CA MET A 340 2.05 -2.40 -2.79
C MET A 340 1.68 -2.17 -1.33
N SER A 341 2.63 -1.66 -0.57
CA SER A 341 2.47 -1.36 0.86
C SER A 341 1.84 0.01 1.07
N GLU A 342 2.09 0.98 0.20
CA GLU A 342 1.58 2.34 0.33
C GLU A 342 1.46 3.03 -1.02
N ALA A 343 0.43 3.87 -1.16
CA ALA A 343 0.33 4.88 -2.20
C ALA A 343 0.01 6.20 -1.51
N THR A 344 0.79 7.24 -1.75
CA THR A 344 0.63 8.52 -1.05
C THR A 344 0.93 9.69 -1.96
N GLU A 345 0.12 10.74 -1.84
CA GLU A 345 0.18 11.92 -2.69
C GLU A 345 0.96 13.02 -1.98
N ASN A 346 1.92 13.60 -2.67
CA ASN A 346 2.63 14.79 -2.21
C ASN A 346 3.03 15.65 -3.40
N GLU A 347 2.61 16.92 -3.39
CA GLU A 347 2.91 17.90 -4.45
C GLU A 347 2.61 17.37 -5.86
N GLY A 348 1.37 16.91 -6.10
CA GLY A 348 0.91 16.47 -7.43
C GLY A 348 1.53 15.16 -7.93
N LEU A 349 2.38 14.52 -7.11
CA LEU A 349 3.00 13.24 -7.38
C LEU A 349 2.40 12.17 -6.48
N LEU A 350 2.05 11.04 -7.07
CA LEU A 350 1.69 9.83 -6.32
C LEU A 350 2.92 8.94 -6.21
N TYR A 351 3.39 8.74 -4.97
CA TYR A 351 4.47 7.83 -4.63
C TYR A 351 3.90 6.46 -4.27
N ILE A 352 4.49 5.40 -4.82
CA ILE A 352 4.06 4.02 -4.64
C ILE A 352 5.20 3.23 -4.01
N ALA A 353 4.95 2.67 -2.84
CA ALA A 353 5.84 1.77 -2.13
C ALA A 353 5.43 0.33 -2.41
N SER A 354 6.42 -0.52 -2.68
CA SER A 354 6.25 -1.96 -2.78
C SER A 354 7.41 -2.63 -2.07
N PRO A 355 7.16 -3.54 -1.12
CA PRO A 355 8.26 -4.18 -0.38
C PRO A 355 9.01 -5.23 -1.19
N THR A 356 8.45 -5.64 -2.34
CA THR A 356 9.05 -6.61 -3.26
C THR A 356 9.70 -5.93 -4.48
N ALA A 357 9.35 -4.68 -4.78
CA ALA A 357 9.94 -3.93 -5.88
C ALA A 357 11.34 -3.40 -5.54
N ARG A 358 12.23 -3.39 -6.52
CA ARG A 358 13.58 -2.79 -6.40
C ARG A 358 13.63 -1.31 -6.81
N HIS A 359 12.50 -0.62 -6.70
CA HIS A 359 12.31 0.77 -7.12
C HIS A 359 11.15 1.39 -6.35
N ILE A 360 11.03 2.71 -6.43
CA ILE A 360 9.85 3.47 -6.00
C ILE A 360 9.01 3.79 -7.22
N GLY A 361 7.70 3.59 -7.15
CA GLY A 361 6.80 4.06 -8.20
C GLY A 361 6.52 5.55 -8.05
N ARG A 362 6.53 6.28 -9.15
CA ARG A 362 6.08 7.68 -9.19
C ARG A 362 5.16 7.91 -10.38
N ILE A 363 4.01 8.52 -10.12
CA ILE A 363 3.04 8.92 -11.14
C ILE A 363 2.77 10.42 -10.99
N VAL A 364 2.82 11.14 -12.10
CA VAL A 364 2.36 12.54 -12.16
C VAL A 364 0.84 12.52 -12.27
N LEU A 365 0.15 13.15 -11.34
CA LEU A 365 -1.31 13.21 -11.38
C LEU A 365 -1.76 14.27 -12.39
N PRO A 366 -2.80 14.02 -13.21
CA PRO A 366 -3.23 14.93 -14.29
C PRO A 366 -3.59 16.35 -13.84
N GLN A 367 -3.99 16.49 -12.57
CA GLN A 367 -4.36 17.77 -11.97
C GLN A 367 -3.12 18.65 -11.68
N GLY A 368 -1.91 18.05 -11.75
CA GLY A 368 -0.65 18.68 -11.39
C GLY A 368 -0.62 19.13 -9.93
N ASP A 369 0.49 19.75 -9.52
CA ASP A 369 0.56 20.59 -8.32
C ASP A 369 0.31 22.07 -8.63
N GLY A 370 -0.21 22.36 -9.83
CA GLY A 370 -0.34 23.71 -10.38
C GLY A 370 0.99 24.36 -10.79
N ARG A 371 2.14 23.70 -10.62
CA ARG A 371 3.44 24.27 -11.03
C ARG A 371 3.64 24.10 -12.53
N VAL A 372 4.00 25.20 -13.19
CA VAL A 372 4.43 25.18 -14.58
C VAL A 372 5.87 24.66 -14.63
N VAL A 373 6.07 23.50 -15.25
CA VAL A 373 7.40 22.92 -15.47
C VAL A 373 8.08 23.67 -16.62
N THR A 374 8.96 24.60 -16.28
CA THR A 374 9.85 25.30 -17.24
C THR A 374 11.17 24.56 -17.38
N VAL A 375 11.89 24.75 -18.49
CA VAL A 375 13.26 24.21 -18.63
C VAL A 375 14.14 24.64 -17.47
N ASP A 376 14.07 25.91 -17.05
CA ASP A 376 14.87 26.42 -15.93
C ASP A 376 14.52 25.72 -14.61
N SER A 377 13.24 25.46 -14.36
CA SER A 377 12.82 24.70 -13.17
C SER A 377 13.38 23.27 -13.17
N VAL A 378 13.37 22.58 -14.32
CA VAL A 378 13.98 21.24 -14.48
C VAL A 378 15.49 21.30 -14.24
N ILE A 379 16.18 22.27 -14.83
CA ILE A 379 17.63 22.43 -14.65
C ILE A 379 17.97 22.76 -13.19
N GLN A 380 17.17 23.57 -12.50
CA GLN A 380 17.35 23.89 -11.09
C GLN A 380 17.13 22.65 -10.20
N VAL A 381 16.15 21.80 -10.51
CA VAL A 381 15.95 20.52 -9.82
C VAL A 381 17.15 19.59 -10.06
N LEU A 382 17.63 19.46 -11.29
CA LEU A 382 18.81 18.64 -11.61
C LEU A 382 20.07 19.16 -10.90
N ALA A 383 20.27 20.47 -10.85
CA ALA A 383 21.38 21.08 -10.14
C ALA A 383 21.32 20.79 -8.63
N SER A 384 20.15 21.00 -8.01
CA SER A 384 19.98 20.88 -6.56
C SER A 384 19.90 19.44 -6.06
N ARG A 385 19.33 18.51 -6.85
CA ARG A 385 19.03 17.14 -6.42
C ARG A 385 19.97 16.07 -6.98
N CYS A 386 20.68 16.37 -8.08
CA CYS A 386 21.39 15.35 -8.84
C CYS A 386 22.89 15.57 -8.95
N GLN A 387 23.43 16.62 -8.31
CA GLN A 387 24.88 16.91 -8.26
C GLN A 387 25.53 16.89 -9.65
N ILE A 388 24.80 17.36 -10.67
CA ILE A 388 25.28 17.35 -12.05
C ILE A 388 26.23 18.54 -12.26
N PRO A 389 27.42 18.33 -12.88
CA PRO A 389 28.33 19.43 -13.25
C PRO A 389 27.66 20.51 -14.12
N ALA A 390 28.09 21.77 -13.96
CA ALA A 390 27.45 22.92 -14.59
C ALA A 390 27.49 22.88 -16.13
N ASP A 391 28.56 22.36 -16.71
CA ASP A 391 28.71 22.16 -18.16
C ASP A 391 27.67 21.16 -18.70
N ARG A 392 27.44 20.06 -17.97
CA ARG A 392 26.45 19.03 -18.32
C ARG A 392 25.02 19.54 -18.16
N LEU A 393 24.77 20.40 -17.16
CA LEU A 393 23.48 21.09 -17.02
C LEU A 393 23.22 22.06 -18.17
N ALA A 394 24.24 22.81 -18.61
CA ALA A 394 24.11 23.71 -19.75
C ALA A 394 23.79 22.95 -21.05
N GLN A 395 24.45 21.81 -21.28
CA GLN A 395 24.13 20.91 -22.39
C GLN A 395 22.70 20.37 -22.30
N ALA A 396 22.29 19.88 -21.12
CA ALA A 396 20.92 19.38 -20.91
C ALA A 396 19.86 20.47 -21.17
N LYS A 397 20.13 21.71 -20.75
CA LYS A 397 19.26 22.86 -21.01
C LYS A 397 19.07 23.11 -22.50
N ALA A 398 20.17 23.11 -23.27
CA ALA A 398 20.12 23.30 -24.72
C ALA A 398 19.29 22.20 -25.41
N VAL A 399 19.52 20.93 -25.04
CA VAL A 399 18.78 19.78 -25.58
C VAL A 399 17.29 19.86 -25.25
N LEU A 400 16.92 20.21 -24.01
CA LEU A 400 15.52 20.35 -23.62
C LEU A 400 14.80 21.48 -24.38
N ILE A 401 15.46 22.63 -24.55
CA ILE A 401 14.90 23.74 -25.34
C ILE A 401 14.67 23.30 -26.77
N GLU A 402 15.66 22.65 -27.40
CA GLU A 402 15.53 22.16 -28.76
C GLU A 402 14.40 21.13 -28.90
N TYR A 403 14.31 20.18 -27.97
CA TYR A 403 13.24 19.19 -27.94
C TYR A 403 11.85 19.83 -27.84
N ILE A 404 11.66 20.77 -26.91
CA ILE A 404 10.39 21.46 -26.73
C ILE A 404 10.03 22.25 -28.00
N ASN A 405 10.99 23.01 -28.56
CA ASN A 405 10.78 23.76 -29.79
C ASN A 405 10.35 22.86 -30.95
N ARG A 406 10.97 21.68 -31.11
CA ARG A 406 10.57 20.69 -32.12
C ARG A 406 9.15 20.17 -31.90
N GLN A 407 8.74 19.91 -30.66
CA GLN A 407 7.37 19.48 -30.33
C GLN A 407 6.35 20.58 -30.61
N THR A 408 6.65 21.83 -30.25
CA THR A 408 5.76 22.98 -30.52
C THR A 408 5.61 23.24 -32.02
N LEU A 409 6.69 23.12 -32.80
CA LEU A 409 6.66 23.20 -34.26
C LEU A 409 5.83 22.07 -34.88
N SER A 410 5.98 20.84 -34.39
CA SER A 410 5.21 19.69 -34.88
C SER A 410 3.72 19.77 -34.55
N GLN A 411 3.34 20.46 -33.47
CA GLN A 411 1.94 20.71 -33.10
C GLN A 411 1.33 21.88 -33.88
N THR A 412 2.12 22.89 -34.26
CA THR A 412 1.63 24.02 -35.09
C THR A 412 1.45 23.63 -36.56
N THR A 413 2.18 22.64 -37.08
CA THR A 413 1.95 22.07 -38.41
C THR A 413 0.79 21.07 -38.49
N ALA A 414 0.14 20.74 -37.36
CA ALA A 414 -0.92 19.73 -37.27
C ALA A 414 -2.32 20.32 -36.99
N ALA A 415 -2.50 21.65 -37.04
CA ALA A 415 -3.82 22.27 -36.95
C ALA A 415 -4.56 22.17 -38.30
N PRO A 416 -5.85 21.77 -38.35
CA PRO A 416 -6.56 21.51 -39.58
C PRO A 416 -7.00 22.80 -40.28
N ASP A 417 -6.81 22.84 -41.60
CA ASP A 417 -7.45 23.79 -42.52
C ASP A 417 -8.97 23.82 -42.27
N THR A 418 -9.43 24.87 -41.59
CA THR A 418 -10.86 25.21 -41.53
C THR A 418 -11.09 26.42 -42.40
N ALA A 419 -11.41 26.16 -43.67
CA ALA A 419 -12.06 27.14 -44.54
C ALA A 419 -12.90 26.44 -45.62
N THR A 420 -14.09 25.95 -45.28
CA THR A 420 -15.25 26.08 -46.20
C THR A 420 -16.59 25.90 -45.48
N SER A 421 -17.39 26.97 -45.57
CA SER A 421 -18.84 27.16 -45.34
C SER A 421 -19.62 26.23 -44.40
N ALA A 422 -20.19 26.87 -43.38
CA ALA A 422 -21.37 26.42 -42.68
C ALA A 422 -22.63 26.48 -43.58
N ALA A 423 -23.43 25.41 -43.56
CA ALA A 423 -24.88 25.47 -43.66
C ALA A 423 -25.48 24.32 -42.81
N PRO A 424 -26.59 24.55 -42.08
CA PRO A 424 -27.03 23.65 -41.00
C PRO A 424 -27.94 22.53 -41.54
N LEU A 425 -27.81 21.32 -41.00
CA LEU A 425 -28.78 20.26 -41.22
C LEU A 425 -29.37 19.76 -39.90
N THR A 426 -30.65 20.07 -39.78
CA THR A 426 -31.66 19.65 -38.82
C THR A 426 -31.92 18.14 -38.83
N ALA A 427 -32.36 17.63 -37.69
CA ALA A 427 -32.82 16.27 -37.47
C ALA A 427 -33.98 15.86 -38.40
N ALA A 428 -33.92 14.63 -38.93
CA ALA A 428 -35.09 13.80 -39.25
C ALA A 428 -34.68 12.33 -39.36
N ASN A 429 -35.40 11.47 -38.65
CA ASN A 429 -35.42 10.01 -38.77
C ASN A 429 -36.05 9.63 -40.13
N PRO A 430 -35.71 8.47 -40.71
CA PRO A 430 -36.80 7.48 -40.84
C PRO A 430 -36.37 6.03 -40.61
N ALA A 431 -37.37 5.30 -40.13
CA ALA A 431 -37.41 3.86 -39.89
C ALA A 431 -37.27 2.99 -41.15
N THR A 432 -37.36 1.67 -40.91
CA THR A 432 -37.52 0.51 -41.83
C THR A 432 -36.21 -0.13 -42.32
N GLN A 433 -36.01 -1.44 -42.33
CA GLN A 433 -36.82 -2.61 -41.99
C GLN A 433 -35.85 -3.81 -41.91
N ALA A 434 -36.10 -4.74 -40.98
CA ALA A 434 -35.49 -6.07 -40.98
C ALA A 434 -36.24 -7.00 -41.96
N PRO A 435 -35.59 -8.06 -42.48
CA PRO A 435 -36.30 -9.28 -42.84
C PRO A 435 -36.04 -10.37 -41.80
N ALA A 436 -37.14 -10.98 -41.39
CA ALA A 436 -37.23 -12.17 -40.58
C ALA A 436 -36.77 -13.42 -41.35
N THR A 437 -36.14 -14.35 -40.63
CA THR A 437 -36.23 -15.79 -40.91
C THR A 437 -36.40 -16.52 -39.57
N GLU A 438 -37.55 -17.16 -39.45
CA GLU A 438 -38.02 -17.94 -38.29
C GLU A 438 -37.34 -19.33 -38.19
N PRO A 439 -37.53 -20.04 -37.06
CA PRO A 439 -36.66 -21.11 -36.60
C PRO A 439 -37.09 -22.50 -37.06
N THR A 440 -36.15 -23.44 -37.11
CA THR A 440 -36.43 -24.87 -37.20
C THR A 440 -35.98 -25.55 -35.91
N ALA A 441 -36.93 -26.16 -35.22
CA ALA A 441 -36.70 -27.04 -34.08
C ALA A 441 -36.84 -28.51 -34.51
N MET A 442 -35.89 -29.37 -34.14
CA MET A 442 -36.13 -30.61 -33.37
C MET A 442 -34.84 -31.46 -33.23
N ALA A 443 -34.56 -31.76 -31.95
CA ALA A 443 -33.74 -32.76 -31.24
C ALA A 443 -33.46 -34.16 -31.89
N PRO A 444 -32.90 -35.14 -31.15
CA PRO A 444 -31.65 -35.20 -30.35
C PRO A 444 -30.77 -36.41 -30.75
N PHE A 445 -29.49 -36.43 -30.31
CA PHE A 445 -28.73 -37.61 -29.85
C PHE A 445 -27.51 -37.16 -29.05
#